data_AF-A0AAV0WK90-F1
#
_entry.id   AF-A0AAV0WK90-F1
#
_cell.length_a   1.000
_cell.length_b   1.000
_cell.length_c   1.000
_cell.angle_alpha   90.00
_cell.angle_beta   90.00
_cell.angle_gamma   90.00
#
_symmetry.space_group_name_H-M   'P 1'
#
loop_
_entity.id
_entity.type
_entity.pdbx_description
1 polymer ?
#
loop_
_entity_poly.entity_id
_entity_poly.type
_entity_poly.pdbx_seq_one_letter_code
_entity_poly.pdbx_strand_id
1 'polypeptide(L)'
;MESQYPITRVEFHRRDGQLLAGGLMNGQVALWDMRTGSTNIGISNIRSGHRNFILSLEWIQSKTNSEFLTGSSDGQIMWWDTRYLSEPTDVLLLDLLKTDVEDEPEWLQWGRSHGVTCIDYHFSIPIRFMIGTSTGHVFDGNRKGKTVLEKIPYTYKCHYGPVYSVRRNPAFLKTFLTIGDWQAKIWSEEAKESQTMWTKNYDMRLTDGQWSNSKPSVFYTARADGFMDCWDVLQQQLKPILSIKVSDNRLNCISCHGDGALLAIGDEGGNTRVIEMNDWFVTPGPFDRARLTAMFERETKREKLIEAKIREHKTKMQNKLPDRVDNSKAKVELAIKEIERELAEVVDRVCNNPIDEMTENDIMEEFKTEE
;
A
#
# COMPACT_ATOMS: atom_id res chain seq x y z
N MET A 1 -1.31 -4.28 29.09
CA MET A 1 -2.78 -4.44 29.06
C MET A 1 -3.10 -5.91 29.20
N GLU A 2 -4.26 -6.26 29.74
CA GLU A 2 -4.75 -7.63 29.82
C GLU A 2 -5.85 -7.85 28.77
N SER A 3 -5.90 -9.07 28.23
CA SER A 3 -6.86 -9.51 27.22
C SER A 3 -7.13 -11.00 27.43
N GLN A 4 -8.37 -11.43 27.23
CA GLN A 4 -8.77 -12.84 27.30
C GLN A 4 -8.30 -13.66 26.08
N TYR A 5 -7.99 -12.98 24.97
CA TYR A 5 -7.55 -13.58 23.71
C TYR A 5 -6.28 -12.90 23.19
N PRO A 6 -5.42 -13.60 22.44
CA PRO A 6 -4.23 -13.00 21.82
C PRO A 6 -4.60 -11.79 20.96
N ILE A 7 -3.83 -10.71 21.12
CA ILE A 7 -4.03 -9.44 20.40
C ILE A 7 -3.20 -9.52 19.11
N THR A 8 -3.83 -9.34 17.95
CA THR A 8 -3.19 -9.47 16.62
C THR A 8 -2.72 -8.13 16.06
N ARG A 9 -3.46 -7.04 16.35
CA ARG A 9 -3.13 -5.66 15.98
C ARG A 9 -3.52 -4.68 17.07
N VAL A 10 -2.80 -3.57 17.16
CA VAL A 10 -2.98 -2.49 18.13
C VAL A 10 -2.65 -1.17 17.42
N GLU A 11 -3.46 -0.12 17.61
CA GLU A 11 -3.12 1.25 17.19
C GLU A 11 -3.57 2.28 18.24
N PHE A 12 -2.68 3.20 18.59
CA PHE A 12 -3.01 4.34 19.45
C PHE A 12 -3.88 5.35 18.72
N HIS A 13 -4.87 5.91 19.41
CA HIS A 13 -5.71 6.95 18.85
C HIS A 13 -4.90 8.25 18.66
N ARG A 14 -4.79 8.70 17.40
CA ARG A 14 -3.82 9.73 16.97
C ARG A 14 -3.97 11.14 17.57
N ARG A 15 -5.01 11.41 18.37
CA ARG A 15 -5.16 12.67 19.13
C ARG A 15 -5.07 12.43 20.63
N ASP A 16 -5.99 11.65 21.19
CA ASP A 16 -5.90 11.19 22.58
C ASP A 16 -4.99 9.96 22.70
N GLY A 17 -3.69 10.19 22.85
CA GLY A 17 -2.66 9.14 22.95
C GLY A 17 -2.73 8.26 24.21
N GLN A 18 -3.76 8.39 25.05
CA GLN A 18 -4.06 7.43 26.12
C GLN A 18 -5.05 6.34 25.68
N LEU A 19 -5.81 6.58 24.61
CA LEU A 19 -6.81 5.64 24.09
C LEU A 19 -6.19 4.70 23.05
N LEU A 20 -6.50 3.41 23.17
CA LEU A 20 -5.87 2.33 22.42
C LEU A 20 -6.92 1.33 21.94
N ALA A 21 -7.00 1.10 20.62
CA ALA A 21 -7.85 0.04 20.06
C ALA A 21 -6.99 -1.13 19.60
N GLY A 22 -7.52 -2.35 19.68
CA GLY A 22 -6.82 -3.55 19.26
C GLY A 22 -7.74 -4.68 18.81
N GLY A 23 -7.34 -5.34 17.72
CA GLY A 23 -8.02 -6.51 17.18
C GLY A 23 -7.57 -7.79 17.87
N LEU A 24 -8.51 -8.69 18.14
CA LEU A 24 -8.27 -9.96 18.81
C LEU A 24 -8.29 -11.14 17.82
N MET A 25 -7.60 -12.21 18.21
CA MET A 25 -7.50 -13.46 17.44
C MET A 25 -8.85 -14.20 17.26
N ASN A 26 -9.90 -13.81 18.00
CA ASN A 26 -11.25 -14.37 17.85
C ASN A 26 -12.21 -13.47 17.05
N GLY A 27 -11.71 -12.41 16.40
CA GLY A 27 -12.51 -11.49 15.59
C GLY A 27 -13.24 -10.39 16.37
N GLN A 28 -13.17 -10.38 17.71
CA GLN A 28 -13.60 -9.25 18.52
C GLN A 28 -12.60 -8.09 18.43
N VAL A 29 -13.08 -6.88 18.71
CA VAL A 29 -12.24 -5.69 18.95
C VAL A 29 -12.36 -5.30 20.42
N ALA A 30 -11.26 -4.92 21.04
CA ALA A 30 -11.23 -4.36 22.38
C ALA A 30 -10.60 -2.95 22.42
N LEU A 31 -10.93 -2.21 23.47
CA LEU A 31 -10.55 -0.82 23.69
C LEU A 31 -10.00 -0.66 25.10
N TRP A 32 -8.84 0.01 25.24
CA TRP A 32 -8.17 0.29 26.51
C TRP A 32 -7.92 1.81 26.64
N ASP A 33 -8.04 2.36 27.85
CA ASP A 33 -7.57 3.71 28.19
C ASP A 33 -6.50 3.57 29.28
N MET A 34 -5.28 3.98 28.95
CA MET A 34 -4.10 3.93 29.82
C MET A 34 -4.29 4.67 31.15
N ARG A 35 -5.26 5.60 31.25
CA ARG A 35 -5.66 6.26 32.51
C ARG A 35 -6.38 5.34 33.49
N THR A 36 -7.03 4.28 33.00
CA THR A 36 -7.97 3.46 33.80
C THR A 36 -7.38 2.15 34.30
N GLY A 37 -6.26 1.68 33.73
CA GLY A 37 -5.51 0.52 34.24
C GLY A 37 -5.07 -0.45 33.14
N SER A 38 -4.90 -1.73 33.49
CA SER A 38 -4.52 -2.79 32.54
C SER A 38 -5.71 -3.39 31.79
N THR A 39 -6.92 -3.30 32.35
CA THR A 39 -8.17 -3.88 31.82
C THR A 39 -8.72 -3.13 30.61
N ASN A 40 -9.46 -3.81 29.74
CA ASN A 40 -10.20 -3.17 28.65
C ASN A 40 -11.44 -2.41 29.19
N ILE A 41 -11.72 -1.23 28.61
CA ILE A 41 -12.95 -0.46 28.86
C ILE A 41 -14.15 -1.15 28.21
N GLY A 42 -13.92 -1.79 27.06
CA GLY A 42 -14.95 -2.41 26.24
C GLY A 42 -14.40 -3.49 25.32
N ILE A 43 -15.32 -4.31 24.82
CA ILE A 43 -15.09 -5.36 23.81
C ILE A 43 -16.35 -5.51 22.96
N SER A 44 -16.21 -5.74 21.66
CA SER A 44 -17.35 -5.96 20.76
C SER A 44 -18.02 -7.32 20.97
N ASN A 45 -19.26 -7.50 20.52
CA ASN A 45 -19.93 -8.79 20.59
C ASN A 45 -19.28 -9.77 19.61
N ILE A 46 -18.89 -10.97 20.06
CA ILE A 46 -18.30 -12.02 19.21
C ILE A 46 -19.21 -12.45 18.05
N ARG A 47 -20.53 -12.26 18.16
CA ARG A 47 -21.48 -12.50 17.05
C ARG A 47 -21.48 -11.38 16.00
N SER A 48 -21.16 -10.15 16.40
CA SER A 48 -21.23 -8.95 15.57
C SER A 48 -19.84 -8.49 15.08
N GLY A 49 -18.76 -9.12 15.58
CA GLY A 49 -17.38 -8.94 15.11
C GLY A 49 -17.02 -9.80 13.89
N HIS A 50 -15.73 -9.79 13.56
CA HIS A 50 -15.18 -10.60 12.47
C HIS A 50 -15.28 -12.11 12.75
N ARG A 51 -15.28 -12.92 11.69
CA ARG A 51 -15.31 -14.39 11.78
C ARG A 51 -13.92 -15.02 11.86
N ASN A 52 -12.87 -14.22 11.74
CA ASN A 52 -11.47 -14.65 11.63
C ASN A 52 -10.52 -13.59 12.24
N PHE A 53 -9.21 -13.86 12.19
CA PHE A 53 -8.17 -12.97 12.72
C PHE A 53 -8.24 -11.57 12.10
N ILE A 54 -8.31 -10.55 12.96
CA ILE A 54 -8.16 -9.14 12.54
C ILE A 54 -6.69 -8.91 12.19
N LEU A 55 -6.39 -8.66 10.91
CA LEU A 55 -5.03 -8.45 10.41
C LEU A 55 -4.67 -6.97 10.25
N SER A 56 -5.66 -6.08 10.25
CA SER A 56 -5.48 -4.62 10.24
C SER A 56 -6.49 -3.89 11.13
N LEU A 57 -6.03 -2.80 11.73
CA LEU A 57 -6.82 -1.82 12.46
C LEU A 57 -6.23 -0.44 12.14
N GLU A 58 -7.06 0.55 11.84
CA GLU A 58 -6.61 1.89 11.45
C GLU A 58 -7.66 2.96 11.86
N TRP A 59 -7.27 3.96 12.66
CA TRP A 59 -8.16 5.04 13.14
C TRP A 59 -8.54 6.03 12.02
N ILE A 60 -9.81 6.45 11.98
CA ILE A 60 -10.33 7.32 10.91
C ILE A 60 -10.83 8.69 11.40
N GLN A 61 -10.63 9.71 10.59
CA GLN A 61 -11.01 11.10 10.88
C GLN A 61 -12.53 11.28 10.70
N SER A 62 -13.29 10.97 11.76
CA SER A 62 -14.71 11.25 11.85
C SER A 62 -15.01 12.68 12.35
N LYS A 63 -16.29 13.08 12.40
CA LYS A 63 -16.71 14.32 13.08
C LYS A 63 -16.47 14.28 14.60
N THR A 64 -16.42 13.09 15.19
CA THR A 64 -16.35 12.84 16.63
C THR A 64 -14.98 12.36 17.11
N ASN A 65 -14.05 12.06 16.20
CA ASN A 65 -12.75 11.43 16.50
C ASN A 65 -12.91 10.18 17.39
N SER A 66 -13.87 9.33 17.04
CA SER A 66 -14.27 8.18 17.87
C SER A 66 -14.39 6.88 17.07
N GLU A 67 -14.00 6.89 15.79
CA GLU A 67 -14.23 5.80 14.83
C GLU A 67 -12.92 5.20 14.30
N PHE A 68 -12.93 3.90 13.98
CA PHE A 68 -11.82 3.19 13.35
C PHE A 68 -12.31 2.09 12.40
N LEU A 69 -11.40 1.63 11.54
CA LEU A 69 -11.57 0.49 10.62
C LEU A 69 -10.93 -0.77 11.20
N THR A 70 -11.51 -1.94 10.91
CA THR A 70 -10.83 -3.24 11.03
C THR A 70 -10.96 -4.06 9.75
N GLY A 71 -9.92 -4.83 9.43
CA GLY A 71 -9.89 -5.75 8.29
C GLY A 71 -9.44 -7.14 8.71
N SER A 72 -10.09 -8.16 8.16
CA SER A 72 -9.92 -9.57 8.54
C SER A 72 -9.72 -10.50 7.33
N SER A 73 -9.13 -11.67 7.59
CA SER A 73 -9.00 -12.76 6.61
C SER A 73 -10.33 -13.32 6.12
N ASP A 74 -11.46 -12.98 6.75
CA ASP A 74 -12.83 -13.32 6.28
C ASP A 74 -13.35 -12.46 5.11
N GLY A 75 -12.53 -11.51 4.62
CA GLY A 75 -12.86 -10.67 3.47
C GLY A 75 -13.84 -9.53 3.79
N GLN A 76 -14.10 -9.28 5.08
CA GLN A 76 -14.89 -8.15 5.54
C GLN A 76 -14.01 -7.02 6.06
N ILE A 77 -14.49 -5.80 5.88
CA ILE A 77 -14.04 -4.58 6.56
C ILE A 77 -15.20 -4.07 7.40
N MET A 78 -14.93 -3.75 8.66
CA MET A 78 -15.92 -3.23 9.60
C MET A 78 -15.53 -1.84 10.08
N TRP A 79 -16.53 -0.96 10.19
CA TRP A 79 -16.42 0.35 10.83
C TRP A 79 -16.93 0.24 12.25
N TRP A 80 -16.21 0.81 13.21
CA TRP A 80 -16.60 0.82 14.62
C TRP A 80 -16.63 2.23 15.17
N ASP A 81 -17.49 2.48 16.15
CA ASP A 81 -17.48 3.68 16.98
C ASP A 81 -17.21 3.27 18.43
N THR A 82 -16.14 3.79 19.02
CA THR A 82 -15.73 3.57 20.42
C THR A 82 -16.84 3.84 21.43
N ARG A 83 -17.79 4.73 21.10
CA ARG A 83 -18.96 5.06 21.94
C ARG A 83 -20.00 3.94 21.99
N TYR A 84 -20.02 3.05 20.99
CA TYR A 84 -21.01 1.99 20.82
C TYR A 84 -20.33 0.72 20.27
N LEU A 85 -19.24 0.29 20.93
CA LEU A 85 -18.36 -0.79 20.48
C LEU A 85 -19.03 -2.19 20.36
N SER A 86 -20.27 -2.36 20.82
CA SER A 86 -20.98 -3.65 20.80
C SER A 86 -21.15 -4.22 19.40
N GLU A 87 -21.41 -3.37 18.39
CA GLU A 87 -21.70 -3.75 17.01
C GLU A 87 -21.05 -2.77 16.01
N PRO A 88 -20.70 -3.20 14.80
CA PRO A 88 -20.11 -2.33 13.79
C PRO A 88 -21.16 -1.38 13.20
N THR A 89 -20.75 -0.16 12.87
CA THR A 89 -21.63 0.88 12.28
C THR A 89 -21.86 0.70 10.78
N ASP A 90 -20.96 0.00 10.09
CA ASP A 90 -21.02 -0.33 8.66
C ASP A 90 -20.14 -1.57 8.40
N VAL A 91 -20.46 -2.36 7.38
CA VAL A 91 -19.74 -3.59 6.99
C VAL A 91 -19.63 -3.64 5.46
N LEU A 92 -18.42 -3.90 4.96
CA LEU A 92 -18.13 -4.09 3.53
C LEU A 92 -17.53 -5.47 3.31
N LEU A 93 -18.19 -6.30 2.49
CA LEU A 93 -17.63 -7.55 1.97
C LEU A 93 -16.89 -7.26 0.65
N LEU A 94 -15.65 -7.76 0.51
CA LEU A 94 -14.81 -7.52 -0.66
C LEU A 94 -15.08 -8.51 -1.81
N ASP A 95 -16.34 -8.57 -2.26
CA ASP A 95 -16.74 -9.25 -3.50
C ASP A 95 -16.89 -8.23 -4.64
N LEU A 96 -16.02 -8.34 -5.65
CA LEU A 96 -16.03 -7.51 -6.87
C LEU A 96 -16.98 -8.06 -7.94
N LEU A 97 -17.42 -9.31 -7.80
CA LEU A 97 -18.24 -10.05 -8.74
C LEU A 97 -19.70 -10.13 -8.27
N LYS A 98 -20.11 -9.27 -7.32
CA LYS A 98 -21.51 -9.14 -6.92
C LYS A 98 -22.33 -8.64 -8.11
N THR A 99 -22.91 -9.58 -8.82
CA THR A 99 -24.03 -9.35 -9.73
C THR A 99 -25.25 -8.92 -8.91
N ASP A 100 -26.11 -8.10 -9.50
CA ASP A 100 -27.38 -7.66 -8.86
C ASP A 100 -28.47 -8.77 -8.90
N VAL A 101 -28.05 -10.02 -8.69
CA VAL A 101 -28.94 -11.18 -8.53
C VAL A 101 -29.31 -11.27 -7.06
N GLU A 102 -30.56 -10.92 -6.75
CA GLU A 102 -31.03 -10.69 -5.37
C GLU A 102 -30.97 -11.96 -4.48
N ASP A 103 -30.99 -13.15 -5.09
CA ASP A 103 -31.04 -14.47 -4.44
C ASP A 103 -29.73 -15.30 -4.52
N GLU A 104 -28.55 -14.69 -4.72
CA GLU A 104 -27.29 -15.47 -4.66
C GLU A 104 -26.98 -15.98 -3.23
N PRO A 105 -26.71 -17.29 -3.04
CA PRO A 105 -26.58 -17.86 -1.70
C PRO A 105 -25.31 -17.37 -0.98
N GLU A 106 -25.48 -17.03 0.29
CA GLU A 106 -24.47 -16.42 1.18
C GLU A 106 -23.06 -17.07 1.11
N TRP A 107 -22.99 -18.41 1.06
CA TRP A 107 -21.72 -19.15 0.99
C TRP A 107 -20.92 -18.89 -0.29
N LEU A 108 -21.60 -18.57 -1.39
CA LEU A 108 -20.98 -18.29 -2.69
C LEU A 108 -20.33 -16.90 -2.69
N GLN A 109 -20.97 -15.93 -2.04
CA GLN A 109 -20.45 -14.57 -1.83
C GLN A 109 -19.16 -14.62 -0.97
N TRP A 110 -19.16 -15.38 0.14
CA TRP A 110 -17.93 -15.60 0.91
C TRP A 110 -16.85 -16.36 0.13
N GLY A 111 -17.22 -17.33 -0.71
CA GLY A 111 -16.29 -18.04 -1.59
C GLY A 111 -15.60 -17.17 -2.66
N ARG A 112 -16.18 -16.00 -2.99
CA ARG A 112 -15.59 -14.99 -3.90
C ARG A 112 -14.89 -13.84 -3.18
N SER A 113 -15.12 -13.69 -1.87
CA SER A 113 -14.62 -12.55 -1.11
C SER A 113 -13.10 -12.57 -0.93
N HIS A 114 -12.48 -11.39 -1.00
CA HIS A 114 -11.02 -11.25 -0.90
C HIS A 114 -10.59 -10.95 0.53
N GLY A 115 -9.95 -11.91 1.20
CA GLY A 115 -9.43 -11.74 2.57
C GLY A 115 -8.49 -10.53 2.72
N VAL A 116 -8.69 -9.72 3.75
CA VAL A 116 -7.89 -8.50 4.01
C VAL A 116 -6.64 -8.84 4.80
N THR A 117 -5.50 -8.31 4.36
CA THR A 117 -4.19 -8.50 5.02
C THR A 117 -3.64 -7.20 5.61
N CYS A 118 -3.90 -6.05 4.96
CA CYS A 118 -3.54 -4.73 5.48
C CYS A 118 -4.55 -3.66 5.03
N ILE A 119 -4.64 -2.57 5.81
CA ILE A 119 -5.38 -1.34 5.48
C ILE A 119 -4.42 -0.17 5.73
N ASP A 120 -4.55 0.90 4.95
CA ASP A 120 -3.79 2.14 5.10
C ASP A 120 -4.69 3.37 4.92
N TYR A 121 -4.59 4.34 5.83
CA TYR A 121 -5.41 5.55 5.83
C TYR A 121 -4.52 6.78 5.97
N HIS A 122 -4.88 7.86 5.26
CA HIS A 122 -4.20 9.14 5.41
C HIS A 122 -5.19 10.25 5.75
N PHE A 123 -4.97 10.91 6.89
CA PHE A 123 -5.87 11.92 7.47
C PHE A 123 -6.21 13.07 6.50
N SER A 124 -5.28 13.45 5.61
CA SER A 124 -5.49 14.50 4.59
C SER A 124 -6.51 14.14 3.50
N ILE A 125 -6.83 12.85 3.30
CA ILE A 125 -7.86 12.39 2.35
C ILE A 125 -8.86 11.51 3.11
N PRO A 126 -9.65 12.08 4.05
CA PRO A 126 -10.32 11.32 5.10
C PRO A 126 -11.48 10.43 4.62
N ILE A 127 -11.76 10.44 3.31
CA ILE A 127 -12.78 9.64 2.62
C ILE A 127 -12.16 8.37 1.99
N ARG A 128 -10.85 8.37 1.70
CA ARG A 128 -10.15 7.27 1.04
C ARG A 128 -9.26 6.48 1.99
N PHE A 129 -9.12 5.19 1.70
CA PHE A 129 -8.23 4.24 2.36
C PHE A 129 -7.76 3.21 1.33
N MET A 130 -6.56 2.66 1.50
CA MET A 130 -6.10 1.54 0.67
C MET A 130 -6.31 0.22 1.42
N ILE A 131 -6.61 -0.84 0.69
CA ILE A 131 -6.81 -2.18 1.25
C ILE A 131 -5.89 -3.15 0.48
N GLY A 132 -5.05 -3.90 1.18
CA GLY A 132 -4.30 -5.02 0.61
C GLY A 132 -5.01 -6.36 0.89
N THR A 133 -5.04 -7.25 -0.10
CA THR A 133 -5.68 -8.56 0.01
C THR A 133 -4.69 -9.73 0.10
N SER A 134 -5.17 -10.88 0.53
CA SER A 134 -4.42 -12.14 0.50
C SER A 134 -4.13 -12.66 -0.93
N THR A 135 -4.81 -12.11 -1.94
CA THR A 135 -4.70 -12.51 -3.36
C THR A 135 -3.81 -11.58 -4.19
N GLY A 136 -2.99 -10.75 -3.54
CA GLY A 136 -2.07 -9.82 -4.21
C GLY A 136 -2.75 -8.58 -4.85
N HIS A 137 -4.04 -8.38 -4.62
CA HIS A 137 -4.80 -7.23 -5.12
C HIS A 137 -4.77 -6.07 -4.10
N VAL A 138 -4.84 -4.84 -4.59
CA VAL A 138 -5.01 -3.64 -3.77
C VAL A 138 -6.23 -2.86 -4.24
N PHE A 139 -7.05 -2.39 -3.31
CA PHE A 139 -8.25 -1.62 -3.57
C PHE A 139 -8.11 -0.16 -3.08
N ASP A 140 -8.55 0.80 -3.89
CA ASP A 140 -8.86 2.17 -3.41
C ASP A 140 -10.28 2.13 -2.83
N GLY A 141 -10.39 2.25 -1.51
CA GLY A 141 -11.64 2.24 -0.76
C GLY A 141 -12.20 3.64 -0.54
N ASN A 142 -13.50 3.83 -0.78
CA ASN A 142 -14.20 5.11 -0.66
C ASN A 142 -15.33 5.01 0.40
N ARG A 143 -15.11 5.63 1.56
CA ARG A 143 -16.06 5.60 2.68
C ARG A 143 -17.45 6.17 2.34
N LYS A 144 -17.56 7.06 1.35
CA LYS A 144 -18.84 7.70 0.98
C LYS A 144 -19.67 6.91 -0.04
N GLY A 145 -19.16 5.81 -0.58
CA GLY A 145 -19.94 4.95 -1.47
C GLY A 145 -21.09 4.26 -0.72
N LYS A 146 -22.23 4.09 -1.39
CA LYS A 146 -23.38 3.32 -0.88
C LYS A 146 -23.33 1.87 -1.37
N THR A 147 -23.03 1.67 -2.65
CA THR A 147 -22.87 0.33 -3.24
C THR A 147 -21.45 -0.19 -3.04
N VAL A 148 -21.24 -1.51 -3.21
CA VAL A 148 -19.89 -2.12 -3.11
C VAL A 148 -18.95 -1.53 -4.17
N LEU A 149 -19.43 -1.30 -5.39
CA LEU A 149 -18.65 -0.70 -6.48
C LEU A 149 -18.35 0.79 -6.26
N GLU A 150 -19.26 1.55 -5.62
CA GLU A 150 -18.97 2.93 -5.20
C GLU A 150 -17.99 2.99 -4.02
N LYS A 151 -18.01 1.97 -3.14
CA LYS A 151 -17.06 1.80 -2.03
C LYS A 151 -15.71 1.28 -2.49
N ILE A 152 -15.61 0.62 -3.65
CA ILE A 152 -14.39 0.08 -4.25
C ILE A 152 -14.25 0.55 -5.71
N PRO A 153 -14.03 1.86 -5.97
CA PRO A 153 -13.95 2.39 -7.33
C PRO A 153 -12.83 1.80 -8.18
N TYR A 154 -11.67 1.44 -7.59
CA TYR A 154 -10.51 0.95 -8.34
C TYR A 154 -9.84 -0.26 -7.69
N THR A 155 -9.38 -1.18 -8.55
CA THR A 155 -8.62 -2.38 -8.20
C THR A 155 -7.29 -2.37 -8.95
N TYR A 156 -6.19 -2.50 -8.22
CA TYR A 156 -4.83 -2.62 -8.72
C TYR A 156 -4.37 -4.08 -8.53
N LYS A 157 -3.84 -4.70 -9.59
CA LYS A 157 -3.35 -6.10 -9.54
C LYS A 157 -1.86 -6.09 -9.22
N CYS A 158 -1.54 -6.02 -7.93
CA CYS A 158 -0.21 -5.62 -7.52
C CYS A 158 0.82 -6.75 -7.44
N HIS A 159 0.43 -7.91 -6.91
CA HIS A 159 1.29 -9.05 -6.60
C HIS A 159 0.58 -10.37 -6.95
N TYR A 160 1.29 -11.50 -6.88
CA TYR A 160 0.76 -12.84 -7.14
C TYR A 160 0.42 -13.60 -5.85
N GLY A 161 1.26 -13.45 -4.82
CA GLY A 161 1.06 -13.86 -3.43
C GLY A 161 0.89 -12.64 -2.52
N PRO A 162 1.07 -12.77 -1.19
CA PRO A 162 -0.37 -11.67 -0.18
C PRO A 162 0.09 -10.20 -0.22
N VAL A 163 -0.78 -9.22 -0.03
CA VAL A 163 -0.29 -7.84 0.10
C VAL A 163 0.12 -7.65 1.56
N TYR A 164 1.40 -7.90 1.79
CA TYR A 164 2.04 -8.00 3.09
C TYR A 164 2.26 -6.62 3.73
N SER A 165 2.29 -5.54 2.95
CA SER A 165 2.03 -4.16 3.42
C SER A 165 1.56 -3.23 2.28
N VAL A 166 0.78 -2.18 2.59
CA VAL A 166 0.45 -1.05 1.70
C VAL A 166 0.63 0.24 2.48
N ARG A 167 1.31 1.25 1.91
CA ARG A 167 1.49 2.58 2.53
C ARG A 167 1.51 3.70 1.50
N ARG A 168 0.59 4.67 1.60
CA ARG A 168 0.63 5.94 0.85
C ARG A 168 1.89 6.73 1.20
N ASN A 169 2.45 7.46 0.24
CA ASN A 169 3.60 8.33 0.48
C ASN A 169 3.14 9.59 1.26
N PRO A 170 3.78 9.94 2.41
CA PRO A 170 3.31 11.02 3.29
C PRO A 170 3.14 12.39 2.62
N ALA A 171 3.98 12.73 1.64
CA ALA A 171 3.88 13.99 0.90
C ALA A 171 3.20 13.85 -0.47
N PHE A 172 3.38 12.70 -1.12
CA PHE A 172 2.89 12.43 -2.48
C PHE A 172 1.70 11.46 -2.43
N LEU A 173 0.56 11.93 -1.92
CA LEU A 173 -0.58 11.07 -1.55
C LEU A 173 -1.21 10.26 -2.70
N LYS A 174 -0.94 10.61 -3.97
CA LYS A 174 -1.30 9.80 -5.16
C LYS A 174 -0.40 8.57 -5.35
N THR A 175 0.79 8.59 -4.75
CA THR A 175 1.79 7.54 -4.84
C THR A 175 1.69 6.62 -3.62
N PHE A 176 1.73 5.30 -3.82
CA PHE A 176 1.70 4.33 -2.74
C PHE A 176 2.70 3.19 -2.95
N LEU A 177 3.27 2.74 -1.84
CA LEU A 177 4.12 1.56 -1.73
C LEU A 177 3.24 0.34 -1.49
N THR A 178 3.58 -0.76 -2.13
CA THR A 178 3.01 -2.08 -1.88
C THR A 178 4.14 -3.08 -1.71
N ILE A 179 4.01 -3.97 -0.72
CA ILE A 179 4.98 -5.02 -0.44
C ILE A 179 4.22 -6.34 -0.47
N GLY A 180 4.72 -7.24 -1.31
CA GLY A 180 4.14 -8.54 -1.59
C GLY A 180 5.23 -9.44 -2.17
N ASP A 181 5.01 -10.75 -2.15
CA ASP A 181 5.96 -11.71 -2.74
C ASP A 181 7.41 -11.46 -2.29
N TRP A 182 8.32 -11.26 -3.24
CA TRP A 182 9.73 -10.94 -3.05
C TRP A 182 10.06 -9.54 -3.60
N GLN A 183 9.09 -8.63 -3.67
CA GLN A 183 9.24 -7.31 -4.30
C GLN A 183 8.53 -6.19 -3.54
N ALA A 184 9.19 -5.03 -3.45
CA ALA A 184 8.52 -3.78 -3.14
C ALA A 184 8.19 -3.05 -4.45
N LYS A 185 6.95 -2.57 -4.60
CA LYS A 185 6.45 -1.89 -5.80
C LYS A 185 5.81 -0.57 -5.43
N ILE A 186 6.21 0.49 -6.12
CA ILE A 186 5.66 1.84 -6.02
C ILE A 186 4.70 2.07 -7.19
N TRP A 187 3.51 2.54 -6.86
CA TRP A 187 2.39 2.77 -7.78
C TRP A 187 1.93 4.23 -7.69
N SER A 188 1.34 4.71 -8.78
CA SER A 188 0.61 5.98 -8.84
C SER A 188 -0.87 5.66 -9.04
N GLU A 189 -1.78 6.30 -8.30
CA GLU A 189 -3.24 6.12 -8.48
C GLU A 189 -3.69 6.33 -9.94
N GLU A 190 -2.92 7.12 -10.69
CA GLU A 190 -3.18 7.50 -12.08
C GLU A 190 -2.68 6.49 -13.13
N ALA A 191 -1.87 5.51 -12.74
CA ALA A 191 -1.42 4.39 -13.57
C ALA A 191 -2.00 3.09 -12.99
N LYS A 192 -2.80 2.36 -13.76
CA LYS A 192 -3.72 1.34 -13.21
C LYS A 192 -3.42 -0.08 -13.67
N GLU A 193 -2.83 -0.22 -14.86
CA GLU A 193 -2.35 -1.50 -15.39
C GLU A 193 -0.84 -1.69 -15.09
N SER A 194 -0.06 -0.64 -14.78
CA SER A 194 1.41 -0.71 -14.59
C SER A 194 1.95 -0.08 -13.30
N GLN A 195 3.22 -0.38 -12.97
CA GLN A 195 3.96 0.12 -11.79
C GLN A 195 4.89 1.28 -12.16
N THR A 196 5.01 2.27 -11.26
CA THR A 196 5.92 3.41 -11.44
C THR A 196 7.38 3.03 -11.16
N MET A 197 7.62 2.13 -10.20
CA MET A 197 8.94 1.57 -9.89
C MET A 197 8.78 0.25 -9.11
N TRP A 198 9.73 -0.67 -9.26
CA TRP A 198 9.77 -1.91 -8.48
C TRP A 198 11.21 -2.30 -8.13
N THR A 199 11.41 -2.94 -6.97
CA THR A 199 12.70 -3.54 -6.62
C THR A 199 12.92 -4.82 -7.42
N LYS A 200 14.18 -5.27 -7.48
CA LYS A 200 14.47 -6.64 -7.91
C LYS A 200 13.77 -7.65 -6.99
N ASN A 201 13.61 -8.89 -7.48
CA ASN A 201 13.29 -10.02 -6.62
C ASN A 201 14.41 -10.17 -5.59
N TYR A 202 14.04 -10.17 -4.30
CA TYR A 202 14.92 -10.63 -3.23
C TYR A 202 14.93 -12.17 -3.20
N ASP A 203 16.04 -12.76 -2.75
CA ASP A 203 16.11 -14.22 -2.51
C ASP A 203 15.19 -14.64 -1.34
N MET A 204 14.99 -13.74 -0.37
CA MET A 204 14.17 -13.93 0.82
C MET A 204 12.92 -13.05 0.78
N ARG A 205 11.81 -13.57 1.32
CA ARG A 205 10.50 -12.92 1.23
C ARG A 205 10.48 -11.58 1.98
N LEU A 206 9.79 -10.59 1.42
CA LEU A 206 9.47 -9.38 2.17
C LEU A 206 8.32 -9.64 3.16
N THR A 207 8.32 -8.87 4.24
CA THR A 207 7.42 -9.08 5.39
C THR A 207 6.60 -7.84 5.72
N ASP A 208 7.22 -6.66 5.73
CA ASP A 208 6.59 -5.35 5.92
C ASP A 208 7.49 -4.24 5.34
N GLY A 209 7.01 -2.99 5.31
CA GLY A 209 7.79 -1.82 4.93
C GLY A 209 6.98 -0.53 4.86
N GLN A 210 7.68 0.60 4.99
CA GLN A 210 7.07 1.92 5.19
C GLN A 210 7.95 3.01 4.58
N TRP A 211 7.33 4.12 4.16
CA TRP A 211 8.04 5.37 3.84
C TRP A 211 8.68 6.01 5.08
N SER A 212 9.73 6.80 4.89
CA SER A 212 10.16 7.78 5.88
C SER A 212 9.11 8.88 5.97
N ASN A 213 8.69 9.21 7.20
CA ASN A 213 7.70 10.28 7.43
C ASN A 213 8.29 11.68 7.19
N SER A 214 9.61 11.84 7.30
CA SER A 214 10.30 13.13 7.15
C SER A 214 10.93 13.34 5.77
N LYS A 215 11.41 12.27 5.11
CA LYS A 215 12.05 12.33 3.78
C LYS A 215 11.27 11.50 2.74
N PRO A 216 10.36 12.11 1.95
CA PRO A 216 9.44 11.38 1.08
C PRO A 216 10.05 10.53 -0.04
N SER A 217 11.34 10.67 -0.35
CA SER A 217 12.03 9.80 -1.32
C SER A 217 12.49 8.46 -0.72
N VAL A 218 12.50 8.35 0.62
CA VAL A 218 13.05 7.21 1.37
C VAL A 218 11.96 6.23 1.77
N PHE A 219 12.24 4.93 1.61
CA PHE A 219 11.43 3.86 2.18
C PHE A 219 12.30 2.71 2.72
N TYR A 220 11.71 1.93 3.61
CA TYR A 220 12.35 0.83 4.32
C TYR A 220 11.59 -0.46 4.06
N THR A 221 12.30 -1.58 3.87
CA THR A 221 11.71 -2.91 3.68
C THR A 221 12.30 -3.93 4.66
N ALA A 222 11.43 -4.66 5.37
CA ALA A 222 11.80 -5.69 6.32
C ALA A 222 11.71 -7.10 5.68
N ARG A 223 12.71 -7.94 5.93
CA ARG A 223 12.85 -9.27 5.31
C ARG A 223 12.69 -10.44 6.28
N ALA A 224 12.36 -11.59 5.71
CA ALA A 224 12.24 -12.86 6.40
C ALA A 224 13.57 -13.43 6.97
N ASP A 225 14.72 -12.84 6.64
CA ASP A 225 16.07 -13.28 7.06
C ASP A 225 16.74 -12.33 8.09
N GLY A 226 15.97 -11.44 8.71
CA GLY A 226 16.46 -10.55 9.76
C GLY A 226 17.06 -9.23 9.27
N PHE A 227 17.08 -9.00 7.94
CA PHE A 227 17.59 -7.76 7.34
C PHE A 227 16.51 -6.69 7.15
N MET A 228 16.89 -5.43 7.41
CA MET A 228 16.20 -4.23 6.94
C MET A 228 17.01 -3.60 5.80
N ASP A 229 16.35 -3.32 4.68
CA ASP A 229 16.93 -2.62 3.54
C ASP A 229 16.36 -1.19 3.44
N CYS A 230 17.26 -0.21 3.31
CA CYS A 230 16.95 1.22 3.21
C CYS A 230 17.15 1.71 1.77
N TRP A 231 16.14 2.39 1.23
CA TRP A 231 16.09 2.86 -0.15
C TRP A 231 15.89 4.38 -0.21
N ASP A 232 16.53 5.06 -1.16
CA ASP A 232 16.20 6.44 -1.54
C ASP A 232 16.00 6.48 -3.07
N VAL A 233 14.76 6.69 -3.49
CA VAL A 233 14.29 6.62 -4.89
C VAL A 233 15.01 7.61 -5.80
N LEU A 234 15.52 8.71 -5.25
CA LEU A 234 16.28 9.72 -5.99
C LEU A 234 17.74 9.34 -6.25
N GLN A 235 18.30 8.43 -5.45
CA GLN A 235 19.72 8.09 -5.46
C GLN A 235 19.99 6.74 -6.15
N GLN A 236 19.23 5.69 -5.80
CA GLN A 236 19.42 4.37 -6.39
C GLN A 236 18.13 3.54 -6.41
N GLN A 237 17.71 3.16 -7.62
CA GLN A 237 16.44 2.45 -7.85
C GLN A 237 16.59 0.93 -8.05
N LEU A 238 17.81 0.44 -8.31
CA LEU A 238 18.06 -0.98 -8.66
C LEU A 238 18.58 -1.85 -7.51
N LYS A 239 18.98 -1.24 -6.39
CA LYS A 239 19.55 -1.86 -5.18
C LYS A 239 19.29 -0.94 -3.98
N PRO A 240 19.17 -1.47 -2.74
CA PRO A 240 19.14 -0.64 -1.54
C PRO A 240 20.47 0.11 -1.37
N ILE A 241 20.41 1.21 -0.62
CA ILE A 241 21.58 2.04 -0.30
C ILE A 241 22.32 1.48 0.93
N LEU A 242 21.55 0.98 1.89
CA LEU A 242 22.06 0.37 3.11
C LEU A 242 21.23 -0.88 3.43
N SER A 243 21.92 -1.96 3.79
CA SER A 243 21.33 -3.21 4.25
C SER A 243 21.84 -3.49 5.66
N ILE A 244 20.95 -3.58 6.64
CA ILE A 244 21.29 -3.72 8.06
C ILE A 244 20.74 -5.07 8.54
N LYS A 245 21.61 -5.93 9.10
CA LYS A 245 21.12 -7.11 9.82
C LYS A 245 20.63 -6.68 11.20
N VAL A 246 19.31 -6.73 11.41
CA VAL A 246 18.64 -6.26 12.63
C VAL A 246 18.49 -7.37 13.66
N SER A 247 18.22 -8.60 13.22
CA SER A 247 18.15 -9.81 14.06
C SER A 247 18.67 -11.04 13.30
N ASP A 248 18.87 -12.16 13.99
CA ASP A 248 19.02 -13.48 13.37
C ASP A 248 17.66 -14.13 13.06
N ASN A 249 16.61 -13.67 13.74
CA ASN A 249 15.23 -14.08 13.50
C ASN A 249 14.62 -13.26 12.36
N ARG A 250 13.59 -13.84 11.73
CA ARG A 250 12.69 -13.15 10.79
C ARG A 250 12.13 -11.84 11.39
N LEU A 251 12.12 -10.77 10.59
CA LEU A 251 11.38 -9.56 10.90
C LEU A 251 9.91 -9.73 10.52
N ASN A 252 8.99 -9.11 11.29
CA ASN A 252 7.54 -9.24 11.08
C ASN A 252 6.80 -7.91 10.92
N CYS A 253 7.37 -6.81 11.42
CA CYS A 253 6.81 -5.48 11.26
C CYS A 253 7.89 -4.40 11.36
N ILE A 254 7.61 -3.23 10.77
CA ILE A 254 8.41 -2.01 10.90
C ILE A 254 7.50 -0.79 11.07
N SER A 255 7.89 0.14 11.93
CA SER A 255 7.15 1.36 12.22
C SER A 255 8.08 2.57 12.33
N CYS A 256 7.88 3.56 11.46
CA CYS A 256 8.62 4.82 11.43
C CYS A 256 7.93 5.86 12.33
N HIS A 257 8.72 6.51 13.20
CA HIS A 257 8.26 7.59 14.08
C HIS A 257 7.79 8.82 13.27
N GLY A 258 6.95 9.68 13.88
CA GLY A 258 6.40 10.87 13.20
C GLY A 258 7.48 11.77 12.59
N ASP A 259 8.59 11.96 13.32
CA ASP A 259 9.72 12.80 12.90
C ASP A 259 10.72 12.08 11.97
N GLY A 260 10.45 10.83 11.57
CA GLY A 260 11.29 10.04 10.66
C GLY A 260 12.58 9.46 11.24
N ALA A 261 13.14 10.07 12.29
CA ALA A 261 14.46 9.71 12.85
C ALA A 261 14.57 8.33 13.52
N LEU A 262 13.46 7.78 14.02
CA LEU A 262 13.44 6.49 14.73
C LEU A 262 12.59 5.45 13.98
N LEU A 263 13.12 4.23 13.86
CA LEU A 263 12.41 3.06 13.33
C LEU A 263 12.30 1.97 14.40
N ALA A 264 11.09 1.53 14.72
CA ALA A 264 10.84 0.35 15.55
C ALA A 264 10.62 -0.88 14.66
N ILE A 265 11.24 -2.01 15.01
CA ILE A 265 11.22 -3.26 14.23
C ILE A 265 10.94 -4.43 15.17
N GLY A 266 9.95 -5.26 14.86
CA GLY A 266 9.62 -6.48 15.61
C GLY A 266 10.13 -7.74 14.93
N ASP A 267 10.78 -8.64 15.70
CA ASP A 267 11.19 -9.97 15.22
C ASP A 267 10.26 -11.11 15.71
N GLU A 268 10.38 -12.28 15.06
CA GLU A 268 9.59 -13.48 15.38
C GLU A 268 9.88 -14.06 16.78
N GLY A 269 10.99 -13.67 17.41
CA GLY A 269 11.29 -13.98 18.81
C GLY A 269 10.58 -13.09 19.82
N GLY A 270 9.75 -12.14 19.37
CA GLY A 270 9.03 -11.18 20.23
C GLY A 270 9.89 -9.99 20.66
N ASN A 271 11.10 -9.83 20.13
CA ASN A 271 11.94 -8.68 20.45
C ASN A 271 11.52 -7.48 19.59
N THR A 272 11.32 -6.32 20.21
CA THR A 272 11.26 -5.04 19.48
C THR A 272 12.59 -4.31 19.62
N ARG A 273 13.19 -3.94 18.50
CA ARG A 273 14.43 -3.13 18.43
C ARG A 273 14.08 -1.76 17.88
N VAL A 274 14.67 -0.70 18.44
CA VAL A 274 14.56 0.66 17.91
C VAL A 274 15.91 1.03 17.29
N ILE A 275 15.88 1.59 16.09
CA ILE A 275 17.05 2.03 15.33
C ILE A 275 16.92 3.53 15.09
N GLU A 276 17.98 4.27 15.38
CA GLU A 276 18.14 5.68 15.03
C GLU A 276 18.76 5.77 13.63
N MET A 277 18.14 6.57 12.76
CA MET A 277 18.57 6.77 11.38
C MET A 277 19.37 8.06 11.26
N ASN A 278 20.44 8.05 10.45
CA ASN A 278 21.25 9.25 10.24
C ASN A 278 20.50 10.30 9.40
N ASP A 279 20.92 11.56 9.53
CA ASP A 279 20.37 12.74 8.85
C ASP A 279 20.08 12.53 7.35
N TRP A 280 20.89 11.71 6.66
CA TRP A 280 20.68 11.40 5.23
C TRP A 280 19.29 10.80 4.90
N PHE A 281 18.76 9.95 5.79
CA PHE A 281 17.43 9.33 5.63
C PHE A 281 16.30 10.14 6.30
N VAL A 282 16.66 11.15 7.11
CA VAL A 282 15.73 11.94 7.92
C VAL A 282 15.47 13.31 7.28
N THR A 283 16.53 14.02 6.91
CA THR A 283 16.47 15.40 6.42
C THR A 283 16.36 15.41 4.88
N PRO A 284 15.26 15.91 4.30
CA PRO A 284 15.18 16.13 2.85
C PRO A 284 16.08 17.29 2.42
N GLY A 285 16.79 17.12 1.30
CA GLY A 285 17.50 18.21 0.63
C GLY A 285 16.52 19.25 0.04
N PRO A 286 16.95 20.52 -0.14
CA PRO A 286 16.06 21.60 -0.57
C PRO A 286 15.36 21.34 -1.91
N PHE A 287 16.04 20.62 -2.82
CA PHE A 287 15.51 20.27 -4.14
C PHE A 287 14.92 18.85 -4.21
N ASP A 288 14.96 18.05 -3.14
CA ASP A 288 14.52 16.65 -3.18
C ASP A 288 13.03 16.54 -3.53
N ARG A 289 12.21 17.46 -3.00
CA ARG A 289 10.77 17.49 -3.31
C ARG A 289 10.52 17.77 -4.80
N ALA A 290 11.21 18.74 -5.39
CA ALA A 290 11.07 19.07 -6.81
C ALA A 290 11.54 17.92 -7.72
N ARG A 291 12.72 17.35 -7.39
CA ARG A 291 13.28 16.18 -8.10
C ARG A 291 12.36 14.96 -8.02
N LEU A 292 11.71 14.73 -6.87
CA LEU A 292 10.78 13.61 -6.69
C LEU A 292 9.44 13.83 -7.41
N THR A 293 8.92 15.06 -7.46
CA THR A 293 7.79 15.42 -8.34
C THR A 293 8.12 15.10 -9.79
N ALA A 294 9.23 15.63 -10.31
CA ALA A 294 9.64 15.44 -11.70
C ALA A 294 9.87 13.95 -12.04
N MET A 295 10.47 13.18 -11.12
CA MET A 295 10.63 11.73 -11.26
C MET A 295 9.29 11.00 -11.35
N PHE A 296 8.38 11.22 -10.39
CA PHE A 296 7.07 10.55 -10.39
C PHE A 296 6.21 10.95 -11.59
N GLU A 297 6.26 12.22 -12.03
CA GLU A 297 5.55 12.68 -13.22
C GLU A 297 6.12 12.08 -14.51
N ARG A 298 7.45 12.02 -14.65
CA ARG A 298 8.14 11.38 -15.79
C ARG A 298 7.75 9.90 -15.92
N GLU A 299 7.89 9.12 -14.86
CA GLU A 299 7.55 7.69 -14.91
C GLU A 299 6.02 7.48 -15.02
N THR A 300 5.17 8.27 -14.36
CA THR A 300 3.70 8.18 -14.54
C THR A 300 3.28 8.49 -15.98
N LYS A 301 3.93 9.47 -16.64
CA LYS A 301 3.70 9.82 -18.05
C LYS A 301 4.16 8.71 -18.99
N ARG A 302 5.34 8.13 -18.72
CA ARG A 302 5.89 6.96 -19.43
C ARG A 302 4.94 5.76 -19.35
N GLU A 303 4.49 5.39 -18.15
CA GLU A 303 3.60 4.24 -17.98
C GLU A 303 2.24 4.45 -18.66
N LYS A 304 1.63 5.64 -18.58
CA LYS A 304 0.40 5.94 -19.34
C LYS A 304 0.58 5.78 -20.86
N LEU A 305 1.76 6.11 -21.41
CA LEU A 305 2.07 5.89 -22.83
C LEU A 305 2.25 4.40 -23.16
N ILE A 306 2.81 3.62 -22.23
CA ILE A 306 2.95 2.16 -22.36
C ILE A 306 1.58 1.48 -22.27
N GLU A 307 0.73 1.83 -21.30
CA GLU A 307 -0.65 1.37 -21.19
C GLU A 307 -1.45 1.65 -22.47
N ALA A 308 -1.34 2.87 -23.03
CA ALA A 308 -1.99 3.25 -24.28
C ALA A 308 -1.52 2.41 -25.47
N LYS A 309 -0.21 2.19 -25.64
CA LYS A 309 0.35 1.34 -26.69
C LYS A 309 -0.06 -0.13 -26.54
N ILE A 310 -0.04 -0.66 -25.32
CA ILE A 310 -0.50 -2.03 -25.02
C ILE A 310 -1.98 -2.18 -25.39
N ARG A 311 -2.81 -1.19 -25.08
CA ARG A 311 -4.24 -1.19 -25.44
C ARG A 311 -4.45 -1.12 -26.96
N GLU A 312 -3.74 -0.24 -27.66
CA GLU A 312 -3.77 -0.16 -29.12
C GLU A 312 -3.31 -1.49 -29.78
N HIS A 313 -2.26 -2.12 -29.25
CA HIS A 313 -1.76 -3.40 -29.75
C HIS A 313 -2.75 -4.56 -29.48
N LYS A 314 -3.39 -4.61 -28.30
CA LYS A 314 -4.48 -5.55 -28.00
C LYS A 314 -5.60 -5.44 -29.06
N THR A 315 -6.05 -4.22 -29.38
CA THR A 315 -7.06 -3.98 -30.43
C THR A 315 -6.55 -4.36 -31.83
N LYS A 316 -5.31 -4.01 -32.20
CA LYS A 316 -4.71 -4.41 -33.49
C LYS A 316 -4.60 -5.92 -33.64
N MET A 317 -4.30 -6.66 -32.57
CA MET A 317 -4.25 -8.13 -32.59
C MET A 317 -5.65 -8.75 -32.69
N GLN A 318 -6.62 -8.21 -31.97
CA GLN A 318 -8.02 -8.65 -32.06
C GLN A 318 -8.60 -8.45 -33.47
N ASN A 319 -8.27 -7.33 -34.12
CA ASN A 319 -8.64 -7.05 -35.52
C ASN A 319 -7.83 -7.85 -36.56
N LYS A 320 -6.75 -8.53 -36.15
CA LYS A 320 -5.89 -9.38 -36.99
C LYS A 320 -6.21 -10.88 -36.91
N LEU A 321 -7.38 -11.25 -36.37
CA LEU A 321 -7.86 -12.63 -36.25
C LEU A 321 -9.04 -12.95 -37.20
N PRO A 322 -8.82 -13.07 -38.53
CA PRO A 322 -9.66 -13.90 -39.37
C PRO A 322 -9.28 -15.38 -39.21
N ASP A 323 -10.20 -16.30 -39.54
CA ASP A 323 -10.01 -17.73 -39.33
C ASP A 323 -8.77 -18.32 -40.03
N ARG A 324 -7.82 -18.83 -39.24
CA ARG A 324 -7.02 -20.04 -39.54
C ARG A 324 -6.22 -20.53 -38.33
N VAL A 325 -6.33 -21.83 -38.08
CA VAL A 325 -5.45 -22.60 -37.19
C VAL A 325 -4.10 -22.86 -37.90
N ASP A 326 -3.07 -23.25 -37.15
CA ASP A 326 -1.75 -23.72 -37.63
C ASP A 326 -0.79 -22.73 -38.32
N ASN A 327 -0.25 -21.78 -37.53
CA ASN A 327 1.21 -21.57 -37.37
C ASN A 327 1.52 -20.42 -36.36
N SER A 328 0.89 -20.44 -35.19
CA SER A 328 0.85 -19.29 -34.28
C SER A 328 2.15 -19.05 -33.49
N LYS A 329 2.72 -20.08 -32.83
CA LYS A 329 3.77 -19.90 -31.81
C LYS A 329 5.00 -19.12 -32.30
N ALA A 330 5.63 -19.56 -33.40
CA ALA A 330 6.84 -18.89 -33.92
C ALA A 330 6.58 -17.45 -34.41
N LYS A 331 5.39 -17.18 -34.95
CA LYS A 331 4.99 -15.81 -35.35
C LYS A 331 4.72 -14.91 -34.16
N VAL A 332 4.11 -15.43 -33.10
CA VAL A 332 3.90 -14.70 -31.84
C VAL A 332 5.23 -14.41 -31.16
N GLU A 333 6.17 -15.37 -31.13
CA GLU A 333 7.49 -15.18 -30.52
C GLU A 333 8.35 -14.16 -31.28
N LEU A 334 8.31 -14.15 -32.62
CA LEU A 334 8.92 -13.10 -33.44
C LEU A 334 8.28 -11.72 -33.18
N ALA A 335 6.95 -11.65 -33.12
CA ALA A 335 6.24 -10.41 -32.81
C ALA A 335 6.60 -9.87 -31.41
N ILE A 336 6.74 -10.74 -30.40
CA ILE A 336 7.19 -10.34 -29.06
C ILE A 336 8.60 -9.72 -29.12
N LYS A 337 9.55 -10.36 -29.81
CA LYS A 337 10.92 -9.84 -29.95
C LYS A 337 11.01 -8.53 -30.74
N GLU A 338 10.15 -8.33 -31.74
CA GLU A 338 10.02 -7.06 -32.46
C GLU A 338 9.45 -5.95 -31.55
N ILE A 339 8.42 -6.26 -30.76
CA ILE A 339 7.82 -5.35 -29.76
C ILE A 339 8.84 -4.99 -28.66
N GLU A 340 9.62 -5.94 -28.16
CA GLU A 340 10.68 -5.70 -27.17
C GLU A 340 11.73 -4.73 -27.72
N ARG A 341 12.12 -4.85 -28.99
CA ARG A 341 13.05 -3.90 -29.65
C ARG A 341 12.43 -2.51 -29.81
N GLU A 342 11.22 -2.40 -30.34
CA GLU A 342 10.53 -1.11 -30.49
C GLU A 342 10.26 -0.42 -29.15
N LEU A 343 9.97 -1.20 -28.08
CA LEU A 343 9.79 -0.67 -26.74
C LEU A 343 11.13 -0.15 -26.18
N ALA A 344 12.23 -0.90 -26.36
CA ALA A 344 13.56 -0.48 -25.94
C ALA A 344 14.01 0.81 -26.65
N GLU A 345 13.85 0.91 -27.98
CA GLU A 345 14.18 2.13 -28.73
C GLU A 345 13.36 3.35 -28.29
N VAL A 346 12.10 3.16 -27.88
CA VAL A 346 11.25 4.25 -27.39
C VAL A 346 11.59 4.65 -25.96
N VAL A 347 11.92 3.67 -25.09
CA VAL A 347 12.46 3.96 -23.75
C VAL A 347 13.75 4.75 -23.86
N ASP A 348 14.69 4.33 -24.71
CA ASP A 348 15.98 5.00 -24.87
C ASP A 348 15.82 6.43 -25.40
N ARG A 349 14.92 6.68 -26.35
CA ARG A 349 14.57 8.05 -26.81
C ARG A 349 13.85 8.90 -25.75
N VAL A 350 13.13 8.30 -24.81
CA VAL A 350 12.47 9.02 -23.70
C VAL A 350 13.43 9.28 -22.54
N CYS A 351 14.44 8.43 -22.34
CA CYS A 351 15.47 8.60 -21.32
C CYS A 351 16.62 9.53 -21.78
N ASN A 352 16.98 9.50 -23.07
CA ASN A 352 18.12 10.26 -23.62
C ASN A 352 17.71 11.59 -24.28
N ASN A 353 16.43 11.93 -24.29
CA ASN A 353 16.00 13.32 -24.47
C ASN A 353 16.23 14.07 -23.16
N PRO A 354 17.14 15.07 -23.10
CA PRO A 354 17.15 15.99 -21.98
C PRO A 354 15.87 16.83 -22.06
N ILE A 355 14.92 16.53 -21.18
CA ILE A 355 13.95 17.54 -20.74
C ILE A 355 14.77 18.52 -19.91
N ASP A 356 14.68 19.81 -20.25
CA ASP A 356 15.69 20.82 -19.95
C ASP A 356 16.25 20.72 -18.53
N GLU A 357 17.58 20.66 -18.42
CA GLU A 357 18.26 20.97 -17.17
C GLU A 357 18.01 22.45 -16.87
N MET A 358 16.95 22.75 -16.10
CA MET A 358 16.72 24.09 -15.56
C MET A 358 17.98 24.50 -14.81
N THR A 359 18.73 25.43 -15.40
CA THR A 359 19.97 25.93 -14.83
C THR A 359 19.64 26.86 -13.67
N GLU A 360 20.62 27.15 -12.81
CA GLU A 360 20.42 28.07 -11.68
C GLU A 360 20.00 29.48 -12.13
N ASN A 361 20.20 29.84 -13.41
CA ASN A 361 19.74 31.10 -13.98
C ASN A 361 18.22 31.12 -14.24
N ASP A 362 17.64 30.02 -14.73
CA ASP A 362 16.24 29.99 -15.17
C ASP A 362 15.28 30.17 -13.98
N ILE A 363 15.63 29.54 -12.86
CA ILE A 363 14.94 29.72 -11.56
C ILE A 363 15.07 31.18 -11.07
N MET A 364 16.19 31.85 -11.36
CA MET A 364 16.47 33.22 -10.93
C MET A 364 15.85 34.31 -11.83
N GLU A 365 15.25 33.94 -12.98
CA GLU A 365 14.44 34.85 -13.79
C GLU A 365 12.95 34.81 -13.41
N GLU A 366 12.35 33.65 -13.12
CA GLU A 366 10.94 33.58 -12.67
C GLU A 366 10.69 34.40 -11.39
N PHE A 367 11.64 34.39 -10.44
CA PHE A 367 11.57 35.21 -9.22
C PHE A 367 11.74 36.73 -9.44
N LYS A 368 12.09 37.20 -10.66
CA LYS A 368 12.15 38.64 -10.99
C LYS A 368 10.90 39.17 -11.69
N THR A 369 9.91 38.31 -11.93
CA THR A 369 8.65 38.67 -12.59
C THR A 369 7.45 38.84 -11.63
N GLU A 370 7.69 38.81 -10.31
CA GLU A 370 6.67 39.04 -9.27
C GLU A 370 6.96 40.24 -8.33
N GLU A 371 7.82 41.19 -8.74
CA GLU A 371 7.95 42.55 -8.16
C GLU A 371 7.48 43.63 -9.16
#